data_AF-A0A1B6KZL0-F1
#
_entry.id   AF-A0A1B6KZL0-F1
#
_cell.length_a   1.000
_cell.length_b   1.000
_cell.length_c   1.000
_cell.angle_alpha   90.00
_cell.angle_beta   90.00
_cell.angle_gamma   90.00
#
_symmetry.space_group_name_H-M   'P 1'
#
loop_
_entity.id
_entity.type
_entity.pdbx_description
1 polymer ?
#
loop_
_entity_poly.entity_id
_entity_poly.type
_entity_poly.pdbx_seq_one_letter_code
_entity_poly.pdbx_strand_id
1 'polypeptide(L)'
;WETVTEIIQYRTEEVFSHAQFPTVSPEVLLHIVQQERLNVPEVEVWRAALNWSTHQAQPVEGVITAQNLRLTILPFLKHIRLCTLSTDHLVKEVLATEILTSQEFREISRSVAGKRESHSLSQICLEAEERGRVSLITDQRVKVYQNMYGTLDDYSGSSCGGLQIVAKDSDIELCAVECRTRKIKSVIQ
;
A
#
# COMPACT_ATOMS: atom_id res chain seq x y z
N TRP A 1 2.87 1.06 16.20
CA TRP A 1 1.95 1.38 15.09
C TRP A 1 2.65 1.44 13.75
N GLU A 2 3.89 1.94 13.65
CA GLU A 2 4.67 1.99 12.38
C GLU A 2 4.73 0.65 11.64
N THR A 3 5.12 -0.45 12.30
CA THR A 3 5.19 -1.77 11.67
C THR A 3 3.84 -2.28 11.14
N VAL A 4 2.74 -1.97 11.83
CA VAL A 4 1.38 -2.37 11.38
C VAL A 4 0.98 -1.57 10.15
N THR A 5 1.29 -0.27 10.14
CA THR A 5 1.06 0.59 8.97
C THR A 5 1.87 0.09 7.76
N GLU A 6 3.15 -0.23 7.92
CA GLU A 6 3.98 -0.77 6.83
C GLU A 6 3.40 -2.07 6.24
N ILE A 7 2.93 -2.97 7.10
CA ILE A 7 2.27 -4.21 6.66
C ILE A 7 0.98 -3.91 5.90
N ILE A 8 0.14 -2.99 6.41
CA ILE A 8 -1.11 -2.58 5.73
C ILE A 8 -0.80 -1.97 4.36
N GLN A 9 0.17 -1.07 4.28
CA GLN A 9 0.53 -0.39 3.03
C GLN A 9 1.07 -1.36 1.99
N TYR A 10 1.81 -2.39 2.41
CA TYR A 10 2.36 -3.40 1.51
C TYR A 10 1.35 -4.46 1.10
N ARG A 11 0.61 -5.02 2.07
CA ARG A 11 -0.36 -6.11 1.86
C ARG A 11 -1.79 -5.59 1.66
N THR A 12 -1.94 -4.37 1.15
CA THR A 12 -3.27 -3.73 1.04
C THR A 12 -4.25 -4.58 0.22
N GLU A 13 -3.77 -5.23 -0.84
CA GLU A 13 -4.58 -6.14 -1.66
C GLU A 13 -5.11 -7.34 -0.85
N GLU A 14 -4.26 -7.96 -0.04
CA GLU A 14 -4.66 -9.07 0.85
C GLU A 14 -5.63 -8.58 1.94
N VAL A 15 -5.40 -7.38 2.47
CA VAL A 15 -6.27 -6.78 3.48
C VAL A 15 -7.67 -6.51 2.90
N PHE A 16 -7.77 -5.93 1.71
CA PHE A 16 -9.04 -5.60 1.07
C PHE A 16 -9.82 -6.83 0.60
N SER A 17 -9.12 -7.88 0.16
CA SER A 17 -9.75 -9.13 -0.27
C SER A 17 -10.13 -10.07 0.88
N HIS A 18 -9.69 -9.78 2.11
CA HIS A 18 -10.00 -10.61 3.26
C HIS A 18 -11.50 -10.60 3.60
N ALA A 19 -12.10 -11.77 3.84
CA ALA A 19 -13.54 -11.91 4.08
C ALA A 19 -14.06 -11.12 5.30
N GLN A 20 -13.21 -10.87 6.29
CA GLN A 20 -13.55 -10.08 7.49
C GLN A 20 -13.24 -8.58 7.33
N PHE A 21 -12.71 -8.13 6.19
CA PHE A 21 -12.46 -6.72 5.97
C PHE A 21 -13.71 -5.85 6.18
N PRO A 22 -14.93 -6.23 5.72
CA PRO A 22 -16.11 -5.42 5.95
C PRO A 22 -16.50 -5.26 7.41
N THR A 23 -15.95 -6.08 8.34
CA THR A 23 -16.27 -6.02 9.77
C THR A 23 -15.30 -5.17 10.58
N VAL A 24 -14.26 -4.58 9.96
CA VAL A 24 -13.35 -3.68 10.68
C VAL A 24 -14.09 -2.42 11.15
N SER A 25 -13.60 -1.79 12.21
CA SER A 25 -14.20 -0.56 12.71
C SER A 25 -14.00 0.60 11.72
N PRO A 26 -14.87 1.64 11.75
CA PRO A 26 -14.73 2.80 10.87
C PRO A 26 -13.39 3.52 11.07
N GLU A 27 -12.82 3.51 12.27
CA GLU A 27 -11.51 4.10 12.56
C GLU A 27 -10.38 3.35 11.85
N VAL A 28 -10.47 2.02 11.76
CA VAL A 28 -9.49 1.20 11.04
C VAL A 28 -9.57 1.47 9.54
N LEU A 29 -10.78 1.47 8.96
CA LEU A 29 -10.96 1.82 7.55
C LEU A 29 -10.43 3.24 7.27
N LEU A 30 -10.76 4.21 8.13
CA LEU A 30 -10.29 5.58 8.02
C LEU A 30 -8.77 5.66 8.01
N HIS A 31 -8.12 4.95 8.93
CA HIS A 31 -6.65 4.88 9.00
C HIS A 31 -6.05 4.32 7.71
N ILE A 32 -6.66 3.30 7.11
CA ILE A 32 -6.18 2.69 5.86
C ILE A 32 -6.34 3.66 4.68
N VAL A 33 -7.51 4.28 4.49
CA VAL A 33 -7.76 5.19 3.35
C VAL A 33 -7.00 6.51 3.46
N GLN A 34 -6.54 6.88 4.66
CA GLN A 34 -5.68 8.05 4.88
C GLN A 34 -4.21 7.82 4.50
N GLN A 35 -3.79 6.59 4.21
CA GLN A 35 -2.39 6.31 3.91
C GLN A 35 -1.97 6.95 2.59
N GLU A 36 -0.91 7.75 2.63
CA GLU A 36 -0.27 8.34 1.44
C GLU A 36 0.27 7.30 0.47
N ARG A 37 0.48 6.07 0.94
CA ARG A 37 1.01 4.96 0.16
C ARG A 37 0.19 3.71 0.37
N LEU A 38 -0.23 3.06 -0.71
CA LEU A 38 -0.93 1.77 -0.70
C LEU A 38 -0.47 0.97 -1.92
N ASN A 39 -0.37 -0.34 -1.80
CA ASN A 39 0.06 -1.22 -2.89
C ASN A 39 -1.12 -1.69 -3.77
N VAL A 40 -2.08 -0.80 -4.03
CA VAL A 40 -3.24 -1.05 -4.89
C VAL A 40 -3.61 0.24 -5.63
N PRO A 41 -4.22 0.18 -6.83
CA PRO A 41 -4.71 1.37 -7.50
C PRO A 41 -5.92 1.96 -6.73
N GLU A 42 -6.17 3.26 -6.91
CA GLU A 42 -7.22 3.97 -6.16
C GLU A 42 -8.63 3.39 -6.37
N VAL A 43 -8.87 2.73 -7.51
CA VAL A 43 -10.14 2.04 -7.77
C VAL A 43 -10.40 0.92 -6.76
N GLU A 44 -9.37 0.23 -6.29
CA GLU A 44 -9.52 -0.80 -5.24
C GLU A 44 -9.79 -0.18 -3.88
N VAL A 45 -9.23 1.00 -3.59
CA VAL A 45 -9.55 1.76 -2.38
C VAL A 45 -11.03 2.16 -2.37
N TRP A 46 -11.53 2.65 -3.51
CA TRP A 46 -12.96 2.92 -3.70
C TRP A 46 -13.82 1.67 -3.50
N ARG A 47 -13.49 0.57 -4.17
CA ARG A 47 -14.23 -0.70 -4.07
C ARG A 47 -14.25 -1.25 -2.64
N ALA A 48 -13.12 -1.20 -1.94
CA ALA A 48 -13.03 -1.63 -0.55
C ALA A 48 -13.90 -0.77 0.38
N ALA A 49 -13.84 0.56 0.26
CA ALA A 49 -14.65 1.48 1.05
C ALA A 49 -16.15 1.34 0.75
N LEU A 50 -16.51 1.14 -0.52
CA LEU A 50 -17.87 0.87 -0.97
C LEU A 50 -18.38 -0.45 -0.39
N ASN A 51 -17.60 -1.53 -0.53
CA ASN A 51 -17.93 -2.86 0.00
C ASN A 51 -18.14 -2.82 1.52
N TRP A 52 -17.22 -2.17 2.25
CA TRP A 52 -17.38 -1.95 3.69
C TRP A 52 -18.68 -1.19 3.98
N SER A 53 -18.95 -0.10 3.26
CA SER A 53 -20.13 0.73 3.47
C SER A 53 -21.43 -0.02 3.15
N THR A 54 -21.45 -0.88 2.14
CA THR A 54 -22.60 -1.75 1.83
C THR A 54 -22.90 -2.74 2.95
N HIS A 55 -21.86 -3.29 3.59
CA HIS A 55 -22.03 -4.22 4.74
C HIS A 55 -22.45 -3.50 6.03
N GLN A 56 -22.07 -2.23 6.18
CA GLN A 56 -22.38 -1.44 7.37
C GLN A 56 -23.69 -0.64 7.24
N ALA A 57 -24.16 -0.40 6.01
CA ALA A 57 -25.37 0.35 5.75
C ALA A 57 -26.59 -0.38 6.33
N GLN A 58 -27.39 0.35 7.11
CA GLN A 58 -28.67 -0.16 7.57
C GLN A 58 -29.70 -0.03 6.43
N PRO A 59 -30.31 -1.14 5.98
CA PRO A 59 -31.33 -1.07 4.95
C PRO A 59 -32.57 -0.36 5.48
N VAL A 60 -33.17 0.50 4.66
CA VAL A 60 -34.48 1.09 4.94
C VAL A 60 -35.49 0.28 4.15
N GLU A 61 -36.48 -0.28 4.83
CA GLU A 61 -37.48 -1.18 4.23
C GLU A 61 -36.88 -2.41 3.51
N GLY A 62 -35.72 -2.88 4.00
CA GLY A 62 -35.02 -4.04 3.42
C GLY A 62 -34.18 -3.74 2.18
N VAL A 63 -34.11 -2.47 1.74
CA VAL A 63 -33.31 -2.07 0.57
C VAL A 63 -32.20 -1.09 0.98
N ILE A 64 -30.99 -1.30 0.45
CA ILE A 64 -29.89 -0.34 0.55
C ILE A 64 -30.09 0.71 -0.53
N THR A 65 -30.33 1.96 -0.12
CA THR A 65 -30.45 3.11 -1.04
C THR A 65 -29.10 3.81 -1.20
N ALA A 66 -28.90 4.51 -2.33
CA ALA A 66 -27.71 5.34 -2.55
C ALA A 66 -27.53 6.39 -1.43
N GLN A 67 -28.64 6.93 -0.91
CA GLN A 67 -28.61 7.92 0.18
C GLN A 67 -28.08 7.32 1.49
N ASN A 68 -28.55 6.13 1.87
CA ASN A 68 -28.06 5.47 3.09
C ASN A 68 -26.58 5.12 2.95
N LEU A 69 -26.21 4.59 1.79
CA LEU A 69 -24.83 4.22 1.48
C LEU A 69 -23.91 5.45 1.46
N ARG A 70 -24.40 6.58 0.94
CA ARG A 70 -23.70 7.87 0.99
C ARG A 70 -23.40 8.27 2.42
N LEU A 71 -24.37 8.23 3.33
CA LEU A 71 -24.15 8.59 4.73
C LEU A 71 -23.07 7.72 5.38
N THR A 72 -23.03 6.43 5.05
CA THR A 72 -22.04 5.48 5.56
C THR A 72 -20.63 5.73 5.02
N ILE A 73 -20.48 6.00 3.71
CA ILE A 73 -19.17 6.18 3.09
C ILE A 73 -18.60 7.60 3.21
N LEU A 74 -19.45 8.60 3.47
CA LEU A 74 -19.10 10.02 3.51
C LEU A 74 -17.83 10.36 4.32
N PRO A 75 -17.59 9.78 5.51
CA PRO A 75 -16.40 10.10 6.31
C PRO A 75 -15.08 9.77 5.60
N PHE A 76 -15.10 8.84 4.64
CA PHE A 76 -13.94 8.35 3.92
C PHE A 76 -13.74 9.06 2.57
N LEU A 77 -14.79 9.62 1.97
CA LEU A 77 -14.75 10.23 0.63
C LEU A 77 -13.71 11.36 0.50
N LYS A 78 -13.50 12.13 1.57
CA LYS A 78 -12.47 13.19 1.62
C LYS A 78 -11.03 12.67 1.54
N HIS A 79 -10.85 11.36 1.69
CA HIS A 79 -9.55 10.70 1.64
C HIS A 79 -9.38 9.83 0.39
N ILE A 80 -10.44 9.52 -0.35
CA ILE A 80 -10.36 8.69 -1.58
C ILE A 80 -10.13 9.62 -2.78
N ARG A 81 -8.99 9.47 -3.45
CA ARG A 81 -8.50 10.36 -4.53
C ARG A 81 -9.19 10.09 -5.86
N LEU A 82 -10.50 10.29 -5.93
CA LEU A 82 -11.31 10.01 -7.11
C LEU A 82 -10.83 10.71 -8.39
N CYS A 83 -10.15 11.87 -8.27
CA CYS A 83 -9.57 12.59 -9.41
C CYS A 83 -8.38 11.86 -10.07
N THR A 84 -7.85 10.80 -9.45
CA THR A 84 -6.79 9.95 -10.01
C THR A 84 -7.33 8.76 -10.82
N LEU A 85 -8.64 8.52 -10.75
CA LEU A 85 -9.29 7.45 -11.50
C LEU A 85 -9.38 7.79 -12.99
N SER A 86 -9.28 6.77 -13.83
CA SER A 86 -9.60 6.90 -15.26
C SER A 86 -11.07 7.25 -15.44
N THR A 87 -11.42 7.88 -16.58
CA THR A 87 -12.82 8.16 -16.93
C THR A 87 -13.67 6.90 -16.95
N ASP A 88 -13.11 5.76 -17.38
CA ASP A 88 -13.81 4.48 -17.40
C ASP A 88 -14.19 4.01 -16.00
N HIS A 89 -13.24 4.06 -15.05
CA HIS A 89 -13.52 3.73 -13.65
C HIS A 89 -14.48 4.72 -13.00
N LEU A 90 -14.36 6.03 -13.28
CA LEU A 90 -15.31 7.03 -12.77
C LEU A 90 -16.74 6.75 -13.21
N VAL A 91 -16.95 6.36 -14.47
CA VAL A 91 -18.31 6.08 -14.98
C VAL A 91 -18.83 4.74 -14.47
N LYS A 92 -18.03 3.68 -14.59
CA LYS A 92 -18.49 2.30 -14.30
C LYS A 92 -18.55 1.99 -12.80
N GLU A 93 -17.63 2.53 -12.01
CA GLU A 93 -17.47 2.14 -10.61
C GLU A 93 -18.01 3.21 -9.66
N VAL A 94 -17.92 4.50 -10.02
CA VAL A 94 -18.29 5.60 -9.12
C VAL A 94 -19.67 6.14 -9.45
N LEU A 95 -19.89 6.61 -10.68
CA LEU A 95 -21.16 7.21 -11.12
C LEU A 95 -22.32 6.22 -11.04
N ALA A 96 -22.07 4.95 -11.37
CA ALA A 96 -23.06 3.88 -11.31
C ALA A 96 -23.63 3.63 -9.90
N THR A 97 -22.94 4.08 -8.84
CA THR A 97 -23.43 3.92 -7.46
C THR A 97 -24.43 5.00 -7.05
N GLU A 98 -24.50 6.11 -7.79
CA GLU A 98 -25.34 7.28 -7.48
C GLU A 98 -25.09 7.90 -6.09
N ILE A 99 -23.97 7.54 -5.45
CA ILE A 99 -23.58 8.04 -4.12
C ILE A 99 -23.15 9.51 -4.19
N LEU A 100 -22.43 9.89 -5.26
CA LEU A 100 -21.94 11.24 -5.44
C LEU A 100 -23.03 12.15 -5.99
N THR A 101 -23.09 13.36 -5.47
CA THR A 101 -23.97 14.40 -6.01
C THR A 101 -23.48 14.85 -7.39
N SER A 102 -24.40 15.39 -8.20
CA SER A 102 -24.06 15.96 -9.50
C SER A 102 -23.05 17.12 -9.40
N GLN A 103 -23.00 17.81 -8.26
CA GLN A 103 -22.02 18.88 -8.00
C GLN A 103 -20.63 18.30 -7.75
N GLU A 104 -20.51 17.30 -6.88
CA GLU A 104 -19.24 16.62 -6.60
C GLU A 104 -18.65 15.97 -7.87
N PHE A 105 -19.48 15.32 -8.68
CA PHE A 105 -19.02 14.72 -9.92
C PHE A 105 -18.54 15.78 -10.93
N ARG A 106 -19.20 16.94 -10.96
CA ARG A 106 -18.77 18.09 -11.77
C ARG A 106 -17.43 18.65 -11.27
N GLU A 107 -17.20 18.68 -9.96
CA GLU A 107 -15.94 19.11 -9.36
C GLU A 107 -14.80 18.15 -9.72
N ILE A 108 -15.01 16.83 -9.63
CA ILE A 108 -14.04 15.82 -10.09
C ILE A 108 -13.72 16.04 -11.57
N SER A 109 -14.75 16.16 -12.41
CA SER A 109 -14.59 16.37 -13.86
C SER A 109 -13.79 17.65 -14.17
N ARG A 110 -14.01 18.73 -13.41
CA ARG A 110 -13.28 19.99 -13.55
C ARG A 110 -11.82 19.87 -13.10
N SER A 111 -11.58 19.18 -11.98
CA SER A 111 -10.24 18.95 -11.43
C SER A 111 -9.38 18.12 -12.39
N VAL A 112 -9.92 17.02 -12.92
CA VAL A 112 -9.28 16.18 -13.92
C VAL A 112 -8.93 16.96 -15.20
N ALA A 113 -9.75 17.94 -15.57
CA ALA A 113 -9.49 18.84 -16.71
C ALA A 113 -8.48 19.97 -16.42
N GLY A 114 -7.81 19.97 -15.26
CA GLY A 114 -6.78 20.94 -14.89
C GLY A 114 -7.30 22.30 -14.42
N LYS A 115 -8.61 22.45 -14.20
CA LYS A 115 -9.22 23.70 -13.71
C LYS A 115 -9.32 23.65 -12.19
N ARG A 116 -8.28 24.12 -11.48
CA ARG A 116 -8.28 24.20 -10.00
C ARG A 116 -9.08 25.41 -9.52
N GLU A 117 -10.01 25.20 -8.59
CA GLU A 117 -10.61 26.28 -7.79
C GLU A 117 -10.05 26.21 -6.37
N SER A 118 -9.64 27.35 -5.84
CA SER A 118 -8.81 27.49 -4.62
C SER A 118 -9.57 27.32 -3.30
N HIS A 119 -10.88 27.06 -3.34
CA HIS A 119 -11.71 27.02 -2.14
C HIS A 119 -12.77 25.93 -2.28
N SER A 120 -12.43 24.71 -1.87
CA SER A 120 -13.40 23.63 -1.83
C SER A 120 -13.55 23.13 -0.41
N LEU A 121 -14.70 23.45 0.19
CA LEU A 121 -15.24 22.77 1.38
C LEU A 121 -15.88 21.43 0.97
N SER A 122 -15.34 20.77 -0.06
CA SER A 122 -15.94 19.55 -0.59
C SER A 122 -15.82 18.43 0.44
N GLN A 123 -16.84 17.59 0.47
CA GLN A 123 -16.86 16.36 1.27
C GLN A 123 -16.05 15.23 0.58
N ILE A 124 -15.41 15.53 -0.56
CA ILE A 124 -14.69 14.60 -1.44
C ILE A 124 -13.24 15.05 -1.63
N CYS A 125 -12.34 14.11 -1.89
CA CYS A 125 -10.95 14.44 -2.18
C CYS A 125 -10.81 14.97 -3.62
N LEU A 126 -10.20 16.15 -3.79
CA LEU A 126 -9.90 16.74 -5.11
C LEU A 126 -8.41 16.63 -5.48
N GLU A 127 -7.62 15.89 -4.70
CA GLU A 127 -6.22 15.58 -5.03
C GLU A 127 -6.16 14.77 -6.33
N ALA A 128 -5.42 15.31 -7.30
CA ALA A 128 -5.17 14.67 -8.59
C ALA A 128 -3.81 13.93 -8.62
N GLU A 129 -3.13 13.83 -7.48
CA GLU A 129 -1.86 13.11 -7.35
C GLU A 129 -2.12 11.67 -6.90
N GLU A 130 -1.60 10.71 -7.65
CA GLU A 130 -1.68 9.29 -7.29
C GLU A 130 -1.05 9.02 -5.92
N ARG A 131 -1.57 8.04 -5.20
CA ARG A 131 -0.89 7.53 -3.99
C ARG A 131 0.47 6.97 -4.36
N GLY A 132 1.42 7.10 -3.45
CA GLY A 132 2.69 6.41 -3.59
C GLY A 132 2.45 4.90 -3.59
N ARG A 133 3.11 4.17 -4.50
CA ARG A 133 3.09 2.71 -4.45
C ARG A 133 4.16 2.21 -3.49
N VAL A 134 3.79 1.23 -2.65
CA VAL A 134 4.75 0.51 -1.84
C VAL A 134 5.19 -0.73 -2.61
N SER A 135 6.30 -0.60 -3.33
CA SER A 135 7.07 -1.77 -3.75
C SER A 135 7.93 -2.23 -2.58
N LEU A 136 7.95 -3.53 -2.29
CA LEU A 136 8.96 -4.12 -1.41
C LEU A 136 10.31 -4.01 -2.15
N ILE A 137 10.98 -2.88 -1.98
CA ILE A 137 12.42 -2.84 -2.15
C ILE A 137 12.92 -3.62 -0.93
N THR A 138 13.38 -4.86 -1.11
CA THR A 138 14.38 -5.44 -0.21
C THR A 138 15.42 -4.37 -0.04
N ASP A 139 15.40 -3.66 1.09
CA ASP A 139 16.13 -2.44 1.34
C ASP A 139 17.49 -2.52 0.64
N GLN A 140 17.61 -1.81 -0.49
CA GLN A 140 18.78 -1.85 -1.36
C GLN A 140 19.96 -1.12 -0.70
N ARG A 141 19.91 -0.93 0.62
CA ARG A 141 21.11 -0.97 1.42
C ARG A 141 21.69 -2.37 1.26
N VAL A 142 22.62 -2.49 0.32
CA VAL A 142 23.73 -3.44 0.43
C VAL A 142 24.26 -3.29 1.86
N LYS A 143 23.74 -4.09 2.80
CA LYS A 143 24.32 -4.19 4.13
C LYS A 143 25.54 -5.07 3.92
N VAL A 144 26.66 -4.41 3.68
CA VAL A 144 27.95 -5.07 3.81
C VAL A 144 28.09 -5.42 5.29
N TYR A 145 27.79 -6.67 5.63
CA TYR A 145 28.09 -7.22 6.94
C TYR A 145 29.58 -7.53 6.97
N GLN A 146 30.40 -6.55 7.34
CA GLN A 146 31.75 -6.82 7.80
C GLN A 146 31.64 -7.42 9.20
N ASN A 147 32.03 -8.69 9.35
CA ASN A 147 32.28 -9.25 10.66
C ASN A 147 33.48 -8.49 11.26
N MET A 148 33.22 -7.64 12.25
CA MET A 148 34.22 -6.82 12.91
C MET A 148 34.53 -7.35 14.32
N TYR A 149 34.59 -8.66 14.54
CA TYR A 149 35.28 -9.22 15.70
C TYR A 149 36.00 -10.51 15.32
N GLY A 150 37.31 -10.38 15.21
CA GLY A 150 38.24 -11.46 14.97
C GLY A 150 39.66 -10.91 14.86
N THR A 151 40.06 -10.05 15.81
CA THR A 151 41.47 -9.74 16.01
C THR A 151 42.16 -11.05 16.38
N LEU A 152 42.87 -11.61 15.43
CA LEU A 152 43.99 -12.50 15.68
C LEU A 152 45.04 -12.12 14.65
N ASP A 153 46.02 -11.37 15.14
CA ASP A 153 47.32 -11.22 14.53
C ASP A 153 47.78 -12.61 14.04
N ASP A 154 48.02 -12.78 12.74
CA ASP A 154 49.40 -12.84 12.24
C ASP A 154 49.47 -13.11 10.73
N TYR A 155 50.52 -12.54 10.15
CA TYR A 155 51.08 -12.73 8.81
C TYR A 155 50.58 -13.95 8.00
N SER A 156 49.76 -13.70 6.98
CA SER A 156 49.92 -14.18 5.59
C SER A 156 48.62 -13.99 4.82
N GLY A 157 48.73 -13.50 3.57
CA GLY A 157 47.62 -12.99 2.77
C GLY A 157 46.51 -14.00 2.49
N SER A 158 45.52 -14.05 3.37
CA SER A 158 44.27 -14.77 3.15
C SER A 158 43.19 -13.77 2.72
N SER A 159 42.93 -13.75 1.41
CA SER A 159 41.78 -13.06 0.81
C SER A 159 40.51 -13.49 1.55
N CYS A 160 39.86 -12.53 2.22
CA CYS A 160 38.61 -12.75 2.93
C CYS A 160 37.52 -12.98 1.87
N GLY A 161 36.96 -14.19 1.84
CA GLY A 161 35.91 -14.58 0.91
C GLY A 161 34.67 -13.72 1.13
N GLY A 162 34.44 -12.77 0.22
CA GLY A 162 33.17 -12.03 0.14
C GLY A 162 32.11 -12.89 -0.53
N LEU A 163 30.91 -12.92 0.03
CA LEU A 163 29.75 -13.52 -0.63
C LEU A 163 29.13 -12.46 -1.56
N GLN A 164 29.16 -12.69 -2.87
CA GLN A 164 28.55 -11.80 -3.85
C GLN A 164 27.21 -12.40 -4.30
N ILE A 165 26.12 -11.68 -4.06
CA ILE A 165 24.78 -12.06 -4.52
C ILE A 165 24.40 -11.11 -5.65
N VAL A 166 24.12 -11.67 -6.83
CA VAL A 166 23.68 -10.93 -8.01
C VAL A 166 22.26 -11.39 -8.33
N ALA A 167 21.30 -10.48 -8.24
CA ALA A 167 19.92 -10.74 -8.68
C ALA A 167 19.73 -10.18 -10.08
N LYS A 168 19.11 -10.97 -10.97
CA LYS A 168 18.66 -10.51 -12.27
C LYS A 168 17.17 -10.82 -12.37
N ASP A 169 16.37 -9.77 -12.58
CA ASP A 169 14.92 -9.82 -12.79
C ASP A 169 14.14 -10.53 -11.68
N SER A 170 13.83 -9.80 -10.60
CA SER A 170 12.84 -10.08 -9.54
C SER A 170 12.89 -11.43 -8.78
N ASP A 171 13.56 -12.44 -9.28
CA ASP A 171 13.66 -13.77 -8.72
C ASP A 171 15.06 -13.97 -8.13
N ILE A 172 15.10 -14.25 -6.83
CA ILE A 172 16.33 -14.64 -6.13
C ILE A 172 16.23 -16.14 -5.85
N GLU A 173 16.96 -16.95 -6.61
CA GLU A 173 17.13 -18.37 -6.31
C GLU A 173 18.37 -18.57 -5.43
N LEU A 174 18.17 -19.03 -4.19
CA LEU A 174 19.26 -19.37 -3.28
C LEU A 174 19.71 -20.81 -3.54
N CYS A 175 20.80 -20.97 -4.29
CA CYS A 175 21.48 -22.25 -4.39
C CYS A 175 22.22 -22.56 -3.08
N ALA A 176 22.26 -23.85 -2.70
CA ALA A 176 22.89 -24.33 -1.47
C ALA A 176 24.34 -23.82 -1.31
N VAL A 177 24.64 -23.22 -0.15
CA VAL A 177 25.96 -22.67 0.16
C VAL A 177 26.77 -23.70 0.94
N GLU A 178 27.85 -24.21 0.34
CA GLU A 178 28.78 -25.12 1.02
C GLU A 178 29.79 -24.31 1.86
N CYS A 179 29.67 -24.37 3.18
CA CYS A 179 30.61 -23.72 4.08
C CYS A 179 31.77 -24.67 4.42
N ARG A 180 32.97 -24.40 3.90
CA ARG A 180 34.18 -25.18 4.20
C ARG A 180 35.03 -24.48 5.26
N THR A 181 35.05 -25.01 6.47
CA THR A 181 36.00 -24.59 7.51
C THR A 181 37.28 -25.41 7.42
N ARG A 182 38.44 -24.73 7.31
CA ARG A 182 39.76 -25.38 7.41
C ARG A 182 40.22 -25.37 8.86
N LYS A 183 40.43 -26.54 9.45
CA LYS A 183 41.13 -26.66 10.75
C LYS A 183 42.62 -26.49 10.52
N ILE A 184 43.20 -25.40 11.04
CA ILE A 184 44.65 -25.23 11.11
C ILE A 184 45.13 -26.05 12.31
N LYS A 185 46.01 -27.03 12.08
CA LYS A 185 46.71 -27.74 13.16
C LYS A 185 47.87 -26.85 13.62
N SER A 186 47.87 -26.44 14.88
CA SER A 186 49.04 -25.81 15.50
C SER A 186 50.15 -26.85 15.67
N VAL A 187 51.32 -26.56 15.10
CA VAL A 187 52.56 -27.23 15.46
C VAL A 187 53.23 -26.33 16.49
N ILE A 188 53.31 -26.79 17.73
CA ILE A 188 54.08 -26.12 18.80
C ILE A 188 55.50 -26.66 18.68
N GLN A 189 56.47 -25.77 18.47
CA GLN A 189 57.89 -26.08 18.58
C GLN A 189 58.64 -24.96 19.29
#